data_AF-A0A2V7Y0V1-F1
#
_entry.id   AF-A0A2V7Y0V1-F1
#
_cell.length_a   1.000
_cell.length_b   1.000
_cell.length_c   1.000
_cell.angle_alpha   90.00
_cell.angle_beta   90.00
_cell.angle_gamma   90.00
#
_symmetry.space_group_name_H-M   'P 1'
#
loop_
_entity.id
_entity.type
_entity.pdbx_description
1 polymer ?
#
loop_
_entity_poly.entity_id
_entity_poly.type
_entity_poly.pdbx_seq_one_letter_code
_entity_poly.pdbx_strand_id
1 'polypeptide(L)'
;MKKRDIHDSYDFFEYARIVDSAPPTDHNRLDIAVLDMNHRWPNLGHDQIIHAILDAAELSRQALVSAGVKVRALSYDVRRSGMLPGTPDGRFQVYVATGGPGHLDPRKNDGISWFAQGVRESAGWEGPLFHLFDSIVGHPKASLVGICHSFGLMCRWSGAATPVLREEKSSGIPTNVLSDAGTQHPWFSRFSKELADHRHYRVIDNRLFDMILEDTGGRKREQRRRDDARVRARLRWPDAAGLRRESSSGDHRPRARAISAR
;
A
#
# COMPACT_ATOMS: atom_id res chain seq x y z
N MET A 1 0.43 -28.23 -2.65
CA MET A 1 -0.62 -27.35 -3.20
C MET A 1 -0.12 -26.85 -4.56
N LYS A 2 -0.88 -27.03 -5.66
CA LYS A 2 -0.47 -26.52 -6.98
C LYS A 2 -0.40 -24.99 -6.90
N LYS A 3 0.71 -24.39 -7.34
CA LYS A 3 0.82 -22.92 -7.39
C LYS A 3 -0.20 -22.42 -8.41
N ARG A 4 -1.12 -21.57 -7.96
CA ARG A 4 -2.15 -20.94 -8.81
C ARG A 4 -1.47 -20.00 -9.79
N ASP A 5 -1.89 -20.01 -11.06
CA ASP A 5 -1.39 -19.10 -12.09
C ASP A 5 -2.35 -17.90 -12.20
N ILE A 6 -1.83 -16.67 -12.23
CA ILE A 6 -2.63 -15.45 -12.38
C ILE A 6 -3.25 -15.31 -13.78
N HIS A 7 -2.83 -16.13 -14.73
CA HIS A 7 -3.35 -16.19 -16.09
C HIS A 7 -4.44 -17.25 -16.29
N ASP A 8 -4.66 -18.11 -15.29
CA ASP A 8 -5.77 -19.05 -15.30
C ASP A 8 -7.12 -18.31 -15.15
N SER A 9 -8.18 -18.94 -15.65
CA SER A 9 -9.54 -18.43 -15.46
C SER A 9 -10.08 -18.81 -14.08
N TYR A 10 -10.58 -17.82 -13.33
CA TYR A 10 -11.23 -18.02 -12.04
C TYR A 10 -12.67 -17.49 -12.05
N ASP A 11 -13.53 -18.15 -11.28
CA ASP A 11 -14.90 -17.75 -11.02
C ASP A 11 -15.01 -16.55 -10.05
N PHE A 12 -13.92 -16.23 -9.33
CA PHE A 12 -13.87 -15.14 -8.34
C PHE A 12 -12.77 -14.09 -8.58
N PHE A 13 -11.87 -14.31 -9.55
CA PHE A 13 -10.71 -13.44 -9.77
C PHE A 13 -10.41 -13.22 -11.27
N GLU A 14 -10.00 -11.99 -11.61
CA GLU A 14 -9.54 -11.61 -12.95
C GLU A 14 -8.33 -10.70 -12.85
N TYR A 15 -7.42 -10.80 -13.81
CA TYR A 15 -6.26 -9.92 -13.92
C TYR A 15 -6.04 -9.50 -15.37
N ALA A 16 -5.77 -8.21 -15.59
CA ALA A 16 -5.39 -7.68 -16.89
C ALA A 16 -4.33 -6.58 -16.77
N ARG A 17 -3.38 -6.59 -17.71
CA ARG A 17 -2.51 -5.43 -17.99
C ARG A 17 -3.22 -4.53 -18.99
N ILE A 18 -3.32 -3.25 -18.68
CA ILE A 18 -3.93 -2.24 -19.55
C ILE A 18 -2.89 -1.80 -20.58
N VAL A 19 -3.26 -1.88 -21.86
CA VAL A 19 -2.39 -1.49 -22.98
C VAL A 19 -2.90 -0.21 -23.63
N ASP A 20 -4.21 -0.14 -23.93
CA ASP A 20 -4.81 1.02 -24.60
C ASP A 20 -5.92 1.66 -23.76
N SER A 21 -6.93 0.88 -23.41
CA SER A 21 -8.06 1.33 -22.60
C SER A 21 -8.42 0.28 -21.57
N ALA A 22 -8.87 0.74 -20.40
CA ALA A 22 -9.37 -0.15 -19.38
C ALA A 22 -10.70 -0.77 -19.85
N PRO A 23 -10.99 -2.04 -19.51
CA PRO A 23 -12.31 -2.62 -19.76
C PRO A 23 -13.38 -1.79 -19.05
N PRO A 24 -14.64 -1.79 -19.51
CA PRO A 24 -15.70 -1.01 -18.88
C PRO A 24 -15.89 -1.40 -17.41
N THR A 25 -16.42 -0.44 -16.63
CA THR A 25 -16.90 -0.69 -15.27
C THR A 25 -18.02 -1.72 -15.29
N ASP A 26 -17.99 -2.66 -14.35
CA ASP A 26 -19.05 -3.66 -14.18
C ASP A 26 -19.40 -3.76 -12.69
N HIS A 27 -20.69 -3.72 -12.37
CA HIS A 27 -21.20 -3.75 -11.00
C HIS A 27 -20.90 -5.06 -10.27
N ASN A 28 -20.65 -6.15 -11.02
CA ASN A 28 -20.25 -7.43 -10.47
C ASN A 28 -18.71 -7.55 -10.28
N ARG A 29 -17.96 -6.45 -10.38
CA ARG A 29 -16.50 -6.43 -10.19
C ARG A 29 -16.10 -5.49 -9.06
N LEU A 30 -15.24 -6.00 -8.19
CA LEU A 30 -14.46 -5.21 -7.25
C LEU A 30 -13.11 -4.93 -7.89
N ASP A 31 -12.99 -3.73 -8.46
CA ASP A 31 -11.82 -3.33 -9.21
C ASP A 31 -10.70 -2.79 -8.30
N ILE A 32 -9.50 -3.36 -8.46
CA ILE A 32 -8.28 -2.94 -7.79
C ILE A 32 -7.34 -2.37 -8.84
N ALA A 33 -6.93 -1.12 -8.64
CA ALA A 33 -5.95 -0.50 -9.51
C ALA A 33 -4.53 -0.89 -9.09
N VAL A 34 -3.75 -1.41 -10.02
CA VAL A 34 -2.33 -1.71 -9.82
C VAL A 34 -1.51 -0.67 -10.61
N LEU A 35 -0.70 0.11 -9.91
CA LEU A 35 0.24 1.07 -10.51
C LEU A 35 1.54 0.34 -10.80
N ASP A 36 1.75 -0.07 -12.05
CA ASP A 36 2.98 -0.76 -12.47
C ASP A 36 4.12 0.25 -12.66
N MET A 37 5.03 0.24 -11.69
CA MET A 37 6.25 1.07 -11.68
C MET A 37 7.48 0.34 -12.20
N ASN A 38 7.31 -0.88 -12.74
CA ASN A 38 8.41 -1.76 -13.09
C ASN A 38 9.15 -1.31 -14.36
N HIS A 39 8.55 -0.50 -15.23
CA HIS A 39 9.21 -0.04 -16.46
C HIS A 39 9.64 -1.18 -17.41
N ARG A 40 8.91 -2.30 -17.39
CA ARG A 40 9.24 -3.59 -18.05
C ARG A 40 10.59 -4.21 -17.66
N TRP A 41 11.15 -3.82 -16.52
CA TRP A 41 12.27 -4.57 -15.98
C TRP A 41 11.84 -6.01 -15.70
N PRO A 42 12.66 -7.02 -15.98
CA PRO A 42 12.34 -8.40 -15.60
C PRO A 42 12.28 -8.48 -14.07
N ASN A 43 11.09 -8.33 -13.50
CA ASN A 43 10.89 -8.37 -12.06
C ASN A 43 9.72 -9.30 -11.75
N LEU A 44 9.93 -10.17 -10.76
CA LEU A 44 8.87 -11.00 -10.21
C LEU A 44 7.95 -10.19 -9.30
N GLY A 45 8.35 -8.97 -8.90
CA GLY A 45 7.66 -8.15 -7.92
C GLY A 45 6.23 -7.80 -8.33
N HIS A 46 6.02 -7.43 -9.60
CA HIS A 46 4.68 -7.16 -10.12
C HIS A 46 3.78 -8.40 -9.99
N ASP A 47 4.22 -9.54 -10.51
CA ASP A 47 3.38 -10.75 -10.53
C ASP A 47 3.15 -11.30 -9.12
N GLN A 48 4.14 -11.18 -8.22
CA GLN A 48 3.94 -11.49 -6.79
C GLN A 48 2.87 -10.62 -6.14
N ILE A 49 2.75 -9.35 -6.53
CA ILE A 49 1.68 -8.48 -6.05
C ILE A 49 0.32 -8.97 -6.57
N ILE A 50 0.23 -9.34 -7.84
CA ILE A 50 -1.02 -9.91 -8.39
C ILE A 50 -1.38 -11.22 -7.69
N HIS A 51 -0.41 -12.09 -7.42
CA HIS A 51 -0.62 -13.30 -6.63
C HIS A 51 -1.11 -12.98 -5.22
N ALA A 52 -0.56 -11.97 -4.55
CA ALA A 52 -1.02 -11.56 -3.22
C ALA A 52 -2.49 -11.08 -3.24
N ILE A 53 -2.91 -10.39 -4.30
CA ILE A 53 -4.31 -9.99 -4.49
C ILE A 53 -5.19 -11.23 -4.74
N LEU A 54 -4.76 -12.15 -5.60
CA LEU A 54 -5.45 -13.42 -5.86
C LEU A 54 -5.61 -14.25 -4.56
N ASP A 55 -4.56 -14.34 -3.75
CA ASP A 55 -4.57 -15.04 -2.47
C ASP A 55 -5.53 -14.38 -1.47
N ALA A 56 -5.56 -13.04 -1.42
CA ALA A 56 -6.52 -12.31 -0.60
C ALA A 56 -7.97 -12.52 -1.08
N ALA A 57 -8.20 -12.54 -2.40
CA ALA A 57 -9.52 -12.81 -2.97
C ALA A 57 -10.00 -14.24 -2.67
N GLU A 58 -9.10 -15.22 -2.68
CA GLU A 58 -9.41 -16.62 -2.36
C GLU A 58 -9.93 -16.79 -0.92
N LEU A 59 -9.39 -16.03 0.04
CA LEU A 59 -9.89 -16.03 1.42
C LEU A 59 -11.38 -15.64 1.50
N SER A 60 -11.89 -14.94 0.48
CA SER A 60 -13.28 -14.52 0.36
C SER A 60 -14.05 -15.24 -0.76
N ARG A 61 -13.48 -16.31 -1.36
CA ARG A 61 -14.02 -16.95 -2.56
C ARG A 61 -15.49 -17.33 -2.44
N GLN A 62 -15.86 -18.00 -1.35
CA GLN A 62 -17.25 -18.44 -1.15
C GLN A 62 -18.23 -17.26 -1.20
N ALA A 63 -17.89 -16.15 -0.54
CA ALA A 63 -18.73 -14.95 -0.53
C ALA A 63 -18.79 -14.28 -1.91
N LEU A 64 -17.64 -14.18 -2.60
CA LEU A 64 -17.55 -13.61 -3.95
C LEU A 64 -18.42 -14.39 -4.95
N VAL A 65 -18.25 -15.72 -5.00
CA VAL A 65 -19.00 -16.60 -5.91
C VAL A 65 -20.50 -16.57 -5.59
N SER A 66 -20.88 -16.67 -4.32
CA SER A 66 -22.30 -16.59 -3.92
C SER A 66 -22.95 -15.25 -4.26
N ALA A 67 -22.18 -14.15 -4.27
CA ALA A 67 -22.67 -12.83 -4.67
C ALA A 67 -22.63 -12.61 -6.20
N GLY A 68 -22.06 -13.54 -6.97
CA GLY A 68 -21.81 -13.34 -8.40
C GLY A 68 -20.78 -12.25 -8.70
N VAL A 69 -19.91 -11.93 -7.74
CA VAL A 69 -18.92 -10.85 -7.80
C VAL A 69 -17.52 -11.43 -7.99
N LYS A 70 -16.66 -10.73 -8.75
CA LYS A 70 -15.23 -11.06 -8.82
C LYS A 70 -14.35 -9.91 -8.38
N VAL A 71 -13.18 -10.22 -7.82
CA VAL A 71 -12.09 -9.25 -7.68
C VAL A 71 -11.37 -9.15 -9.03
N ARG A 72 -11.15 -7.93 -9.53
CA ARG A 72 -10.43 -7.70 -10.78
C ARG A 72 -9.26 -6.75 -10.56
N ALA A 73 -8.04 -7.25 -10.78
CA ALA A 73 -6.82 -6.44 -10.73
C ALA A 73 -6.51 -5.88 -12.12
N LEU A 74 -6.43 -4.55 -12.23
CA LEU A 74 -6.08 -3.86 -13.47
C LEU A 74 -4.74 -3.15 -13.32
N SER A 75 -3.75 -3.56 -14.12
CA SER A 75 -2.39 -3.04 -14.05
C SER A 75 -2.13 -1.97 -15.10
N TYR A 76 -1.71 -0.78 -14.66
CA TYR A 76 -1.46 0.41 -15.48
C TYR A 76 0.04 0.69 -15.53
N ASP A 77 0.64 0.72 -16.73
CA ASP A 77 2.07 1.07 -16.92
C ASP A 77 2.29 2.57 -16.72
N VAL A 78 2.62 2.96 -15.49
CA VAL A 78 2.71 4.38 -15.12
C VAL A 78 3.90 5.05 -15.78
N ARG A 79 5.06 4.41 -15.73
CA ARG A 79 6.33 5.08 -16.05
C ARG A 79 6.58 5.19 -17.54
N ARG A 80 6.16 4.19 -18.33
CA ARG A 80 6.45 4.18 -19.77
C ARG A 80 5.37 4.83 -20.60
N SER A 81 4.10 4.51 -20.33
CA SER A 81 2.98 5.03 -21.11
C SER A 81 2.31 6.23 -20.43
N GLY A 82 2.66 6.55 -19.18
CA GLY A 82 1.97 7.60 -18.42
C GLY A 82 0.56 7.20 -18.02
N MET A 83 0.21 5.91 -18.14
CA MET A 83 -1.14 5.45 -17.87
C MET A 83 -1.42 5.43 -16.37
N LEU A 84 -2.55 6.01 -15.99
CA LEU A 84 -3.03 6.02 -14.63
C LEU A 84 -4.48 5.53 -14.58
N PRO A 85 -4.88 4.87 -13.49
CA PRO A 85 -6.29 4.62 -13.21
C PRO A 85 -7.03 5.94 -12.96
N GLY A 86 -8.36 5.89 -12.99
CA GLY A 86 -9.19 7.01 -12.54
C GLY A 86 -9.02 7.32 -11.04
N THR A 87 -9.48 8.50 -10.64
CA THR A 87 -9.50 8.94 -9.25
C THR A 87 -10.51 8.13 -8.41
N PRO A 88 -10.45 8.23 -7.06
CA PRO A 88 -11.30 7.41 -6.21
C PRO A 88 -12.80 7.73 -6.26
N ASP A 89 -13.18 8.89 -6.80
CA ASP A 89 -14.58 9.26 -7.03
C ASP A 89 -15.24 8.41 -8.14
N GLY A 90 -14.43 7.65 -8.88
CA GLY A 90 -14.89 6.74 -9.92
C GLY A 90 -14.88 5.28 -9.47
N ARG A 91 -14.08 4.49 -10.20
CA ARG A 91 -14.14 3.03 -10.20
C ARG A 91 -13.39 2.36 -9.05
N PHE A 92 -12.35 3.00 -8.52
CA PHE A 92 -11.35 2.34 -7.67
C PHE A 92 -11.37 2.90 -6.25
N GLN A 93 -11.32 2.01 -5.26
CA GLN A 93 -11.12 2.38 -3.84
C GLN A 93 -9.85 1.78 -3.24
N VAL A 94 -9.24 0.80 -3.93
CA VAL A 94 -7.99 0.17 -3.53
C VAL A 94 -6.99 0.31 -4.65
N TYR A 95 -5.85 0.89 -4.31
CA TYR A 95 -4.71 1.09 -5.20
C TYR A 95 -3.50 0.35 -4.63
N VAL A 96 -2.79 -0.38 -5.48
CA VAL A 96 -1.56 -1.08 -5.11
C VAL A 96 -0.46 -0.66 -6.06
N ALA A 97 0.60 -0.05 -5.55
CA ALA A 97 1.68 0.49 -6.37
C ALA A 97 2.96 -0.33 -6.18
N THR A 98 3.49 -0.83 -7.30
CA THR A 98 4.57 -1.81 -7.28
C THR A 98 5.93 -1.20 -6.98
N GLY A 99 6.90 -2.06 -6.68
CA GLY A 99 8.31 -1.67 -6.79
C GLY A 99 8.70 -1.34 -8.24
N GLY A 100 9.87 -0.74 -8.40
CA GLY A 100 10.42 -0.37 -9.69
C GLY A 100 11.92 -0.09 -9.60
N PRO A 101 12.67 -0.28 -10.69
CA PRO A 101 14.10 0.03 -10.74
C PRO A 101 14.35 1.54 -10.82
N GLY A 102 15.58 1.93 -10.52
CA GLY A 102 16.10 3.28 -10.75
C GLY A 102 15.90 4.25 -9.59
N HIS A 103 16.32 5.48 -9.83
CA HIS A 103 16.25 6.61 -8.91
C HIS A 103 14.80 7.08 -8.72
N LEU A 104 14.45 7.56 -7.52
CA LEU A 104 13.11 8.07 -7.20
C LEU A 104 12.77 9.41 -7.86
N ASP A 105 13.78 10.20 -8.22
CA ASP A 105 13.67 11.35 -9.13
C ASP A 105 13.87 10.86 -10.58
N PRO A 106 12.82 10.82 -11.41
CA PRO A 106 12.91 10.32 -12.79
C PRO A 106 13.88 11.13 -13.65
N ARG A 107 14.16 12.39 -13.31
CA ARG A 107 15.12 13.23 -14.06
C ARG A 107 16.55 12.73 -13.95
N LYS A 108 16.85 11.91 -12.94
CA LYS A 108 18.16 11.29 -12.74
C LYS A 108 18.28 9.90 -13.38
N ASN A 109 17.19 9.35 -13.91
CA ASN A 109 17.21 8.06 -14.60
C ASN A 109 17.70 8.24 -16.04
N ASP A 110 19.02 8.27 -16.19
CA ASP A 110 19.74 8.51 -17.44
C ASP A 110 20.02 7.22 -18.26
N GLY A 111 19.73 6.05 -17.69
CA GLY A 111 19.97 4.73 -18.27
C GLY A 111 21.40 4.21 -18.14
N ILE A 112 22.33 4.98 -17.57
CA ILE A 112 23.77 4.65 -17.52
C ILE A 112 24.36 4.71 -16.12
N SER A 113 23.90 5.63 -15.29
CA SER A 113 24.31 5.72 -13.89
C SER A 113 23.91 4.44 -13.17
N TRP A 114 24.77 3.96 -12.27
CA TRP A 114 24.53 2.69 -11.56
C TRP A 114 23.20 2.70 -10.79
N PHE A 115 22.83 3.85 -10.19
CA PHE A 115 21.57 4.03 -9.47
C PHE A 115 20.35 4.14 -10.41
N ALA A 116 20.54 4.39 -11.70
CA ALA A 116 19.45 4.38 -12.68
C ALA A 116 19.05 2.95 -13.06
N GLN A 117 19.89 1.95 -12.76
CA GLN A 117 19.60 0.52 -13.00
C GLN A 117 19.18 0.22 -14.45
N GLY A 118 19.76 0.93 -15.42
CA GLY A 118 19.43 0.83 -16.83
C GLY A 118 18.12 1.52 -17.24
N VAL A 119 17.40 2.15 -16.31
CA VAL A 119 16.21 2.93 -16.63
C VAL A 119 16.61 4.27 -17.24
N ARG A 120 16.15 4.49 -18.47
CA ARG A 120 16.01 5.82 -19.06
C ARG A 120 14.53 6.14 -19.19
N GLU A 121 14.11 7.29 -18.68
CA GLU A 121 12.71 7.71 -18.72
C GLU A 121 12.56 9.24 -18.73
N SER A 122 11.32 9.69 -18.95
CA SER A 122 10.94 11.09 -18.77
C SER A 122 10.27 11.30 -17.41
N ALA A 123 10.28 12.54 -16.91
CA ALA A 123 9.56 12.90 -15.68
C ALA A 123 8.06 13.18 -15.89
N GLY A 124 7.51 12.96 -17.09
CA GLY A 124 6.14 13.35 -17.44
C GLY A 124 5.04 12.66 -16.62
N TRP A 125 5.30 11.46 -16.11
CA TRP A 125 4.35 10.69 -15.30
C TRP A 125 4.27 11.16 -13.84
N GLU A 126 5.27 11.89 -13.35
CA GLU A 126 5.42 12.22 -11.93
C GLU A 126 4.31 13.15 -11.41
N GLY A 127 4.05 14.25 -12.13
CA GLY A 127 3.00 15.20 -11.76
C GLY A 127 1.61 14.54 -11.70
N PRO A 128 1.16 13.87 -12.77
CA PRO A 128 -0.10 13.12 -12.77
C PRO A 128 -0.20 12.08 -11.65
N LEU A 129 0.88 11.33 -11.37
CA LEU A 129 0.90 10.36 -10.27
C LEU A 129 0.71 11.04 -8.90
N PHE A 130 1.36 12.17 -8.68
CA PHE A 130 1.23 12.91 -7.42
C PHE A 130 -0.16 13.52 -7.25
N HIS A 131 -0.82 13.95 -8.34
CA HIS A 131 -2.23 14.35 -8.30
C HIS A 131 -3.16 13.17 -7.98
N LEU A 132 -2.86 11.96 -8.45
CA LEU A 132 -3.59 10.77 -8.03
C LEU A 132 -3.39 10.50 -6.53
N PHE A 133 -2.18 10.66 -5.99
CA PHE A 133 -1.93 10.55 -4.55
C PHE A 133 -2.72 11.57 -3.73
N ASP A 134 -2.75 12.84 -4.18
CA ASP A 134 -3.57 13.88 -3.55
C ASP A 134 -5.06 13.47 -3.54
N SER A 135 -5.56 12.93 -4.65
CA SER A 135 -6.96 12.49 -4.79
C SER A 135 -7.29 11.29 -3.87
N ILE A 136 -6.40 10.30 -3.80
CA ILE A 136 -6.55 9.13 -2.91
C ILE A 136 -6.60 9.57 -1.45
N VAL A 137 -5.68 10.45 -1.05
CA VAL A 137 -5.60 10.91 0.34
C VAL A 137 -6.78 11.82 0.72
N GLY A 138 -7.32 12.58 -0.24
CA GLY A 138 -8.54 13.36 -0.05
C GLY A 138 -9.82 12.53 0.10
N HIS A 139 -9.81 11.25 -0.32
CA HIS A 139 -11.01 10.44 -0.39
C HIS A 139 -11.16 9.50 0.84
N PRO A 140 -12.29 9.55 1.58
CA PRO A 140 -12.41 8.91 2.90
C PRO A 140 -12.42 7.37 2.87
N LYS A 141 -12.66 6.77 1.71
CA LYS A 141 -12.72 5.30 1.53
C LYS A 141 -11.59 4.76 0.68
N ALA A 142 -10.73 5.61 0.15
CA ALA A 142 -9.66 5.17 -0.72
C ALA A 142 -8.45 4.73 0.10
N SER A 143 -7.70 3.77 -0.42
CA SER A 143 -6.45 3.31 0.17
C SER A 143 -5.40 3.07 -0.90
N LEU A 144 -4.15 3.37 -0.57
CA LEU A 144 -2.98 3.10 -1.40
C LEU A 144 -1.95 2.31 -0.59
N VAL A 145 -1.52 1.18 -1.14
CA VAL A 145 -0.37 0.42 -0.65
C VAL A 145 0.79 0.62 -1.62
N GLY A 146 1.83 1.33 -1.19
CA GLY A 146 3.05 1.52 -1.97
C GLY A 146 4.16 0.55 -1.55
N ILE A 147 4.81 -0.08 -2.53
CA ILE A 147 5.86 -1.08 -2.30
C ILE A 147 7.19 -0.58 -2.86
N CYS A 148 8.26 -0.68 -2.08
CA CYS A 148 9.64 -0.34 -2.47
C CYS A 148 9.74 1.05 -3.15
N HIS A 149 9.87 1.12 -4.48
CA HIS A 149 9.96 2.36 -5.23
C HIS A 149 8.73 3.27 -5.02
N SER A 150 7.52 2.72 -5.10
CA SER A 150 6.31 3.51 -4.83
C SER A 150 6.24 4.03 -3.41
N PHE A 151 6.70 3.27 -2.42
CA PHE A 151 6.79 3.76 -1.04
C PHE A 151 7.77 4.94 -0.93
N GLY A 152 8.91 4.87 -1.61
CA GLY A 152 9.86 5.99 -1.71
C GLY A 152 9.26 7.22 -2.37
N LEU A 153 8.47 7.05 -3.44
CA LEU A 153 7.74 8.14 -4.09
C LEU A 153 6.68 8.76 -3.17
N MET A 154 5.94 7.93 -2.42
CA MET A 154 4.99 8.41 -1.42
C MET A 154 5.69 9.21 -0.32
N CYS A 155 6.85 8.76 0.16
CA CYS A 155 7.65 9.50 1.15
C CYS A 155 8.09 10.86 0.59
N ARG A 156 8.60 10.88 -0.65
CA ARG A 156 9.01 12.11 -1.33
C ARG A 156 7.85 13.08 -1.58
N TRP A 157 6.68 12.57 -1.97
CA TRP A 157 5.47 13.37 -2.21
C TRP A 157 4.89 13.94 -0.92
N SER A 158 4.78 13.12 0.13
CA SER A 158 4.18 13.50 1.41
C SER A 158 5.11 14.31 2.32
N GLY A 159 6.43 14.14 2.16
CA GLY A 159 7.43 14.62 3.10
C GLY A 159 7.53 13.76 4.37
N ALA A 160 6.90 12.59 4.43
CA ALA A 160 6.91 11.73 5.62
C ALA A 160 8.31 11.19 5.98
N ALA A 161 9.18 11.04 4.98
CA ALA A 161 10.58 10.68 5.16
C ALA A 161 11.42 11.23 4.01
N THR A 162 12.69 11.50 4.29
CA THR A 162 13.67 11.90 3.26
C THR A 162 14.27 10.64 2.63
N PRO A 163 14.11 10.44 1.31
CA PRO A 163 14.81 9.36 0.62
C PRO A 163 16.29 9.70 0.50
N VAL A 164 17.14 8.88 1.10
CA VAL A 164 18.60 8.99 1.02
C VAL A 164 19.13 7.84 0.15
N LEU A 165 19.80 8.18 -0.94
CA LEU A 165 20.43 7.20 -1.81
C LEU A 165 21.56 6.51 -1.04
N ARG A 166 21.56 5.18 -1.04
CA ARG A 166 22.64 4.41 -0.43
C ARG A 166 23.86 4.39 -1.33
N GLU A 167 25.05 4.29 -0.76
CA GLU A 167 26.28 4.01 -1.53
C GLU A 167 26.26 2.60 -2.12
N GLU A 168 25.65 1.66 -1.39
CA GLU A 168 25.46 0.28 -1.81
C GLU A 168 24.01 -0.15 -1.65
N LYS A 169 23.51 -0.90 -2.64
CA LYS A 169 22.16 -1.45 -2.62
C LYS A 169 22.00 -2.41 -1.44
N SER A 170 20.97 -2.21 -0.63
CA SER A 170 20.64 -3.18 0.42
C SER A 170 20.19 -4.48 -0.24
N SER A 171 20.71 -5.62 0.23
CA SER A 171 20.26 -6.93 -0.22
C SER A 171 20.34 -7.94 0.93
N GLY A 172 19.34 -8.81 1.04
CA GLY A 172 19.32 -9.87 2.05
C GLY A 172 17.98 -9.97 2.76
N ILE A 173 17.99 -10.49 3.99
CA ILE A 173 16.79 -10.69 4.79
C ILE A 173 17.00 -10.11 6.19
N PRO A 174 17.02 -8.77 6.34
CA PRO A 174 17.23 -8.12 7.63
C PRO A 174 16.10 -8.40 8.62
N THR A 175 16.44 -8.38 9.90
CA THR A 175 15.46 -8.35 10.98
C THR A 175 14.86 -6.95 11.06
N ASN A 176 13.54 -6.88 11.01
CA ASN A 176 12.74 -5.69 11.19
C ASN A 176 12.03 -5.76 12.53
N VAL A 177 11.74 -4.59 13.09
CA VAL A 177 11.08 -4.44 14.38
C VAL A 177 9.85 -3.57 14.19
N LEU A 178 8.67 -4.10 14.54
CA LEU A 178 7.48 -3.27 14.64
C LEU A 178 7.67 -2.29 15.82
N SER A 179 7.49 -0.99 15.54
CA SER A 179 7.39 0.01 16.60
C SER A 179 6.12 -0.20 17.43
N ASP A 180 6.04 0.44 18.59
CA ASP A 180 4.85 0.40 19.46
C ASP A 180 3.59 0.82 18.69
N ALA A 181 3.69 1.92 17.93
CA ALA A 181 2.61 2.38 17.05
C ALA A 181 2.25 1.33 15.98
N GLY A 182 3.26 0.65 15.42
CA GLY A 182 3.06 -0.46 14.48
C GLY A 182 2.27 -1.61 15.09
N THR A 183 2.64 -2.07 16.29
CA THR A 183 1.93 -3.18 16.96
C THR A 183 0.45 -2.89 17.25
N GLN A 184 0.10 -1.62 17.42
CA GLN A 184 -1.29 -1.17 17.70
C GLN A 184 -2.06 -0.80 16.42
N HIS A 185 -1.38 -0.65 15.29
CA HIS A 185 -2.01 -0.19 14.05
C HIS A 185 -2.95 -1.27 13.47
N PRO A 186 -4.16 -0.92 13.00
CA PRO A 186 -5.12 -1.91 12.49
C PRO A 186 -4.56 -2.83 11.39
N TRP A 187 -3.67 -2.32 10.54
CA TRP A 187 -3.05 -3.11 9.46
C TRP A 187 -2.01 -4.12 9.94
N PHE A 188 -1.32 -3.84 11.04
CA PHE A 188 -0.21 -4.66 11.53
C PHE A 188 -0.54 -5.41 12.82
N SER A 189 -1.61 -5.05 13.52
CA SER A 189 -1.96 -5.64 14.82
C SER A 189 -2.24 -7.14 14.74
N ARG A 190 -2.90 -7.62 13.67
CA ARG A 190 -3.06 -9.06 13.43
C ARG A 190 -1.72 -9.73 13.15
N PHE A 191 -0.91 -9.16 12.25
CA PHE A 191 0.41 -9.70 11.93
C PHE A 191 1.31 -9.78 13.18
N SER A 192 1.33 -8.73 13.99
CA SER A 192 2.05 -8.69 15.27
C SER A 192 1.64 -9.84 16.20
N LYS A 193 0.36 -10.20 16.28
CA LYS A 193 -0.09 -11.34 17.12
C LYS A 193 0.45 -12.71 16.65
N GLU A 194 0.78 -12.83 15.37
CA GLU A 194 1.35 -14.07 14.79
C GLU A 194 2.87 -14.17 14.97
N LEU A 195 3.55 -13.09 15.41
CA LEU A 195 4.99 -13.10 15.67
C LEU A 195 5.31 -13.62 17.06
N ALA A 196 6.39 -14.40 17.19
CA ALA A 196 6.79 -15.06 18.44
C ALA A 196 6.95 -14.12 19.64
N ASP A 197 7.41 -12.89 19.40
CA ASP A 197 7.59 -11.84 20.41
C ASP A 197 6.78 -10.57 20.10
N HIS A 198 5.79 -10.72 19.20
CA HIS A 198 4.94 -9.66 18.70
C HIS A 198 5.61 -8.53 17.91
N ARG A 199 6.92 -8.56 17.69
CA ARG A 199 7.67 -7.41 17.14
C ARG A 199 8.61 -7.75 16.00
N HIS A 200 9.38 -8.83 16.14
CA HIS A 200 10.48 -9.12 15.25
C HIS A 200 10.04 -10.01 14.10
N TYR A 201 10.40 -9.59 12.89
CA TYR A 201 10.09 -10.32 11.68
C TYR A 201 11.20 -10.09 10.65
N ARG A 202 11.27 -10.95 9.65
CA ARG A 202 12.29 -10.91 8.61
C ARG A 202 11.61 -10.72 7.26
N VAL A 203 12.08 -9.75 6.48
CA VAL A 203 11.60 -9.52 5.11
C VAL A 203 12.78 -9.49 4.17
N ILE A 204 12.55 -9.91 2.93
CA ILE A 204 13.52 -9.74 1.86
C ILE A 204 13.66 -8.24 1.61
N ASP A 205 14.90 -7.76 1.62
CA ASP A 205 15.25 -6.38 1.28
C ASP A 205 16.04 -6.34 -0.02
N ASN A 206 15.71 -5.36 -0.85
CA ASN A 206 16.37 -5.09 -2.11
C ASN A 206 16.26 -3.59 -2.46
N ARG A 207 16.47 -2.70 -1.47
CA ARG A 207 16.24 -1.26 -1.61
C ARG A 207 17.49 -0.48 -2.02
N LEU A 208 17.26 0.57 -2.80
CA LEU A 208 18.28 1.53 -3.22
C LEU A 208 18.34 2.77 -2.33
N PHE A 209 17.24 3.08 -1.65
CA PHE A 209 17.11 4.24 -0.78
C PHE A 209 16.77 3.84 0.64
N ASP A 210 17.37 4.52 1.60
CA ASP A 210 16.91 4.54 2.98
C ASP A 210 15.87 5.66 3.14
N MET A 211 14.78 5.37 3.83
CA MET A 211 13.80 6.39 4.20
C MET A 211 14.17 6.89 5.59
N ILE A 212 14.82 8.05 5.65
CA ILE A 212 15.24 8.65 6.90
C ILE A 212 14.11 9.55 7.39
N LEU A 213 13.54 9.21 8.54
CA LEU A 213 12.71 10.16 9.27
C LEU A 213 13.59 11.34 9.63
N GLU A 214 13.20 12.56 9.26
CA GLU A 214 13.96 13.74 9.67
C GLU A 214 14.11 13.69 11.20
N ASP A 215 15.36 13.75 11.70
CA ASP A 215 15.60 13.75 13.14
C ASP A 215 14.87 14.94 13.74
N THR A 216 13.85 14.64 14.55
CA THR A 216 13.04 15.66 15.19
C THR A 216 13.73 16.22 16.45
N GLY A 217 14.96 15.81 16.74
CA GLY A 217 15.86 16.38 17.74
C GLY A 217 16.55 17.66 17.24
N GLY A 218 15.86 18.80 17.29
CA GLY A 218 16.53 20.12 17.22
C GLY A 218 15.81 21.24 16.46
N ARG A 219 14.77 20.95 15.67
CA ARG A 219 14.02 22.01 14.97
C ARG A 219 13.04 22.72 15.90
N LYS A 220 13.10 24.07 15.90
CA LYS A 220 12.22 24.96 16.68
C LYS A 220 10.75 24.54 16.57
N ARG A 221 10.06 24.54 17.71
CA ARG A 221 8.67 24.09 17.97
C ARG A 221 7.60 24.59 16.96
N GLU A 222 7.90 25.66 16.24
CA GLU A 222 7.02 26.31 15.27
C GLU A 222 7.09 25.70 13.85
N GLN A 223 8.26 25.18 13.45
CA GLN A 223 8.42 24.45 12.20
C GLN A 223 7.78 23.06 12.29
N ARG A 224 7.91 22.39 13.45
CA ARG A 224 7.17 21.16 13.79
C ARG A 224 5.67 21.33 13.62
N ARG A 225 5.08 22.43 14.10
CA ARG A 225 3.64 22.69 13.93
C ARG A 225 3.22 22.86 12.47
N ARG A 226 4.08 23.41 11.60
CA ARG A 226 3.78 23.60 10.18
C ARG A 226 3.96 22.32 9.37
N ASP A 227 4.98 21.53 9.66
CA ASP A 227 5.25 20.27 8.95
C ASP A 227 4.33 19.14 9.44
N ASP A 228 4.05 19.05 10.75
CA ASP A 228 2.97 18.20 11.27
C ASP A 228 1.61 18.68 10.76
N ALA A 229 1.34 19.98 10.64
CA ALA A 229 0.10 20.45 10.02
C ALA A 229 0.04 20.08 8.54
N ARG A 230 1.15 20.08 7.80
CA ARG A 230 1.18 19.73 6.36
C ARG A 230 1.05 18.24 6.13
N VAL A 231 1.69 17.41 6.97
CA VAL A 231 1.56 15.95 6.95
C VAL A 231 0.21 15.51 7.51
N ARG A 232 -0.29 16.09 8.62
CA ARG A 232 -1.63 15.79 9.20
C ARG A 232 -2.77 16.36 8.36
N ALA A 233 -2.60 17.51 7.69
CA ALA A 233 -3.60 18.04 6.77
C ALA A 233 -3.68 17.20 5.49
N ARG A 234 -2.58 16.56 5.09
CA ARG A 234 -2.57 15.63 3.95
C ARG A 234 -2.98 14.23 4.42
N LEU A 235 -2.14 13.54 5.16
CA LEU A 235 -2.39 12.21 5.70
C LEU A 235 -3.12 12.34 7.04
N ARG A 236 -4.41 11.99 7.09
CA ARG A 236 -5.16 11.84 8.35
C ARG A 236 -4.58 10.67 9.15
N TRP A 237 -3.46 10.88 9.83
CA TRP A 237 -2.91 9.91 10.77
C TRP A 237 -3.81 9.92 12.02
N PRO A 238 -4.38 8.77 12.44
CA PRO A 238 -5.10 8.73 13.70
C PRO A 238 -4.11 9.02 14.83
N ASP A 239 -4.34 10.09 15.60
CA ASP A 239 -3.60 10.30 16.83
C ASP A 239 -3.82 9.08 17.74
N ALA A 240 -2.73 8.50 18.26
CA ALA A 240 -2.76 7.39 19.22
C ALA A 240 -3.59 7.72 20.48
N ALA A 241 -3.91 9.00 20.71
CA ALA A 241 -4.76 9.47 21.79
C ALA A 241 -6.27 9.27 21.55
N GLY A 242 -6.73 9.08 20.30
CA GLY A 242 -8.16 8.95 19.96
C GLY A 242 -8.76 7.56 20.16
N LEU A 243 -7.94 6.57 20.58
CA LEU A 243 -8.36 5.18 20.80
C LEU A 243 -8.67 4.86 22.28
N ARG A 244 -8.81 5.88 23.15
CA ARG A 244 -9.41 5.68 24.47
C ARG A 244 -10.92 5.51 24.31
N ARG A 245 -11.32 4.24 24.34
CA ARG A 245 -12.67 3.71 24.53
C ARG A 245 -13.62 4.69 25.24
N GLU A 246 -14.76 4.93 24.61
CA GLU A 246 -16.02 5.06 25.35
C GLU A 246 -16.25 3.72 26.07
N SER A 247 -15.75 3.63 27.31
CA SER A 247 -16.19 2.63 28.26
C SER A 247 -17.56 3.06 28.74
N SER A 248 -18.61 2.47 28.17
CA SER A 248 -19.93 2.43 28.79
C SER A 248 -19.84 1.59 30.08
N SER A 249 -19.64 2.26 31.22
CA SER A 249 -20.26 1.85 32.48
C SER A 249 -21.77 1.97 32.26
N GLY A 250 -22.58 0.92 32.27
CA GLY A 250 -22.64 -0.17 33.22
C GLY A 250 -24.04 -0.09 33.83
N ASP A 251 -24.85 -1.13 33.64
CA ASP A 251 -25.68 -1.77 34.68
C ASP A 251 -26.77 -2.63 34.01
N HIS A 252 -26.51 -3.92 33.87
CA HIS A 252 -27.56 -4.93 33.75
C HIS A 252 -27.10 -6.18 34.49
N ARG A 253 -27.47 -6.25 35.78
CA ARG A 253 -27.42 -7.48 36.59
C ARG A 253 -28.30 -8.57 35.96
N PRO A 254 -27.84 -9.82 35.83
CA PRO A 254 -28.72 -10.93 35.53
C PRO A 254 -29.45 -11.39 36.81
N ARG A 255 -30.79 -11.32 36.80
CA ARG A 255 -31.62 -11.96 37.83
C ARG A 255 -31.67 -13.47 37.55
N ALA A 256 -31.10 -14.26 38.46
CA ALA A 256 -31.39 -15.68 38.58
C ALA A 256 -32.86 -15.87 38.99
N ARG A 257 -33.60 -16.74 38.28
CA ARG A 257 -34.84 -17.34 38.77
C ARG A 257 -34.62 -18.82 38.96
N ALA A 258 -34.63 -19.24 40.22
CA ALA A 258 -34.78 -20.62 40.62
C ALA A 258 -36.22 -21.07 40.39
N ILE A 259 -36.36 -22.27 39.85
CA ILE A 259 -37.61 -23.04 39.76
C ILE A 259 -37.80 -23.72 41.13
N SER A 260 -38.97 -23.54 41.73
CA SER A 260 -39.47 -24.33 42.86
C SER A 260 -40.75 -25.03 42.42
N ALA A 261 -40.79 -26.34 42.64
CA ALA A 261 -41.91 -27.21 42.35
C ALA A 261 -43.18 -26.85 43.14
N ARG A 262 -44.33 -26.98 42.49
CA ARG A 262 -45.49 -27.80 42.87
C ARG A 262 -46.28 -28.15 41.61
#